data_AF-A0A066W207-F1
#
_entry.id   AF-A0A066W207-F1
#
_cell.length_a   1.000
_cell.length_b   1.000
_cell.length_c   1.000
_cell.angle_alpha   90.00
_cell.angle_beta   90.00
_cell.angle_gamma   90.00
#
_symmetry.space_group_name_H-M   'P 1'
#
loop_
_entity.id
_entity.type
_entity.pdbx_description
1 polymer ?
#
loop_
_entity_poly.entity_id
_entity_poly.type
_entity_poly.pdbx_seq_one_letter_code
_entity_poly.pdbx_strand_id
1 'polypeptide(L)' 'CGKKFKRMEHLKRHNKVHTQEKPFPCSYPGCQKSFGRSDNLSQHLKTHYR' A
#
# COMPACT_ATOMS: atom_id res chain seq x y z
N CYS A 1 -12.62 -2.92 -13.22
CA CYS A 1 -11.78 -1.73 -13.48
C CYS A 1 -11.08 -1.71 -14.85
N GLY A 2 -11.25 -2.71 -15.76
CA GLY A 2 -10.74 -2.65 -17.15
C GLY A 2 -9.22 -2.60 -17.36
N LYS A 3 -8.41 -2.45 -16.30
CA LYS A 3 -6.95 -2.32 -16.39
C LYS A 3 -6.30 -3.66 -16.75
N LYS A 4 -5.46 -3.64 -17.78
CA LYS A 4 -4.64 -4.78 -18.21
C LYS A 4 -3.19 -4.52 -17.86
N PHE A 5 -2.51 -5.55 -17.34
CA PHE A 5 -1.09 -5.49 -16.99
C PHE A 5 -0.32 -6.51 -17.82
N LYS A 6 0.84 -6.11 -18.35
CA LYS A 6 1.75 -7.00 -19.09
C LYS A 6 2.44 -8.04 -18.21
N ARG A 7 2.50 -7.81 -16.89
CA ARG A 7 3.17 -8.68 -15.92
C ARG A 7 2.19 -9.16 -14.85
N MET A 8 2.26 -10.45 -14.53
CA MET A 8 1.40 -11.08 -13.52
C MET A 8 1.60 -10.45 -12.14
N GLU A 9 2.84 -10.14 -11.75
CA GLU A 9 3.16 -9.45 -10.50
C GLU A 9 2.41 -8.12 -10.34
N HIS A 10 2.29 -7.36 -11.44
CA HIS A 10 1.58 -6.09 -11.43
C HIS A 10 0.06 -6.27 -11.33
N LEU A 11 -0.48 -7.31 -11.97
CA LEU A 11 -1.89 -7.66 -11.84
C LEU A 11 -2.22 -8.12 -10.40
N LYS A 12 -1.40 -9.01 -9.83
CA LYS A 12 -1.55 -9.49 -8.45
C LYS A 12 -1.49 -8.33 -7.45
N ARG A 13 -0.56 -7.40 -7.66
CA ARG A 13 -0.46 -6.17 -6.89
C ARG A 13 -1.67 -5.26 -7.05
N HIS A 14 -2.19 -5.14 -8.27
CA HIS A 14 -3.39 -4.34 -8.55
C HIS A 14 -4.64 -4.92 -7.88
N ASN A 15 -4.77 -6.24 -7.82
CA ASN A 15 -5.93 -6.89 -7.21
C ASN A 15 -6.10 -6.53 -5.73
N LYS A 16 -5.01 -6.24 -5.01
CA LYS A 16 -5.07 -5.74 -3.61
C LYS A 16 -5.82 -4.40 -3.46
N VAL A 17 -5.97 -3.63 -4.54
CA VAL A 17 -6.76 -2.39 -4.52
C VAL A 17 -8.26 -2.69 -4.41
N HIS A 18 -8.71 -3.82 -4.97
CA HIS A 18 -10.11 -4.23 -4.92
C HIS A 18 -10.47 -4.90 -3.60
N THR A 19 -9.50 -5.56 -2.95
CA THR A 19 -9.75 -6.22 -1.65
C THR A 19 -9.80 -5.23 -0.49
N GLN A 20 -9.40 -3.96 -0.70
CA GLN A 20 -9.25 -2.92 0.33
C GLN A 20 -8.34 -3.34 1.52
N GLU A 21 -7.66 -4.48 1.42
CA GLU A 21 -6.80 -4.98 2.47
C GLU A 21 -5.56 -4.10 2.59
N LYS A 22 -5.37 -3.57 3.79
CA LYS A 22 -4.23 -2.72 4.14
C LYS A 22 -3.45 -3.37 5.28
N PRO A 23 -2.73 -4.48 5.02
CA PRO A 23 -2.03 -5.23 6.06
C PRO A 23 -0.79 -4.51 6.59
N PHE A 24 -0.45 -3.32 6.05
CA PHE A 24 0.71 -2.55 6.47
C PHE A 24 0.25 -1.27 7.21
N PRO A 25 -0.08 -1.36 8.51
CA PRO A 25 -0.41 -0.20 9.33
C PRO A 25 0.83 0.67 9.60
N CYS A 26 0.62 1.97 9.75
CA CYS A 26 1.64 2.89 10.22
C CYS A 26 1.89 2.67 11.71
N SER A 27 3.14 2.49 12.09
CA SER A 27 3.55 2.31 13.49
C SER A 27 3.78 3.65 14.23
N TYR A 28 3.59 4.79 13.57
CA TYR A 28 3.84 6.10 14.17
C TYR A 28 2.72 6.47 15.15
N PRO A 29 3.03 6.91 16.38
CA PRO A 29 2.02 7.24 17.38
C PRO A 29 1.10 8.37 16.88
N GLY A 30 -0.22 8.16 17.00
CA GLY A 30 -1.24 9.10 16.50
C GLY A 30 -1.53 9.00 15.00
N CYS A 31 -0.82 8.14 14.24
CA CYS A 31 -1.12 7.89 12.83
C CYS A 31 -1.91 6.58 12.65
N GLN A 32 -3.15 6.69 12.18
CA GLN A 32 -4.01 5.52 11.90
C GLN A 32 -4.02 5.11 10.42
N LYS A 33 -3.01 5.53 9.63
CA LYS A 33 -2.95 5.22 8.21
C LYS A 33 -2.45 3.79 7.99
N SER A 34 -3.14 3.05 7.13
CA SER A 34 -2.71 1.72 6.67
C SER A 34 -2.58 1.67 5.16
N PHE A 35 -1.63 0.85 4.68
CA PHE A 35 -1.27 0.75 3.27
C PHE A 35 -1.45 -0.69 2.79
N GLY A 36 -1.82 -0.85 1.51
CA GLY A 36 -1.89 -2.16 0.86
C GLY A 36 -0.52 -2.75 0.49
N ARG A 37 0.55 -1.97 0.66
CA ARG A 37 1.92 -2.33 0.27
C ARG A 37 2.96 -1.75 1.23
N SER A 38 4.03 -2.51 1.45
CA SER A 38 5.16 -2.14 2.32
C SER A 38 5.99 -0.97 1.80
N ASP A 39 6.17 -0.85 0.47
CA ASP A 39 6.92 0.27 -0.12
C ASP A 39 6.22 1.61 0.07
N ASN A 40 4.88 1.61 -0.04
CA ASN A 40 4.07 2.78 0.26
C ASN A 40 4.17 3.17 1.75
N LEU A 41 4.10 2.19 2.67
CA LEU A 41 4.30 2.43 4.10
C LEU A 41 5.69 3.00 4.37
N SER A 42 6.74 2.44 3.75
CA SER A 42 8.13 2.88 3.94
C SER A 42 8.33 4.33 3.47
N GLN A 43 7.71 4.71 2.36
CA GLN A 43 7.73 6.10 1.90
C GLN A 43 6.93 7.01 2.84
N HIS A 44 5.78 6.56 3.33
CA HIS A 44 4.98 7.31 4.28
C HIS A 44 5.71 7.54 5.61
N LEU A 45 6.42 6.54 6.15
CA LEU A 45 7.13 6.69 7.42
C LEU A 45 8.15 7.84 7.37
N LYS A 46 8.78 8.08 6.22
CA LYS A 46 9.70 9.21 6.01
C LYS A 46 9.03 10.59 6.19
N THR A 47 7.71 10.69 6.07
CA THR A 47 6.98 11.96 6.28
C THR A 47 6.80 12.30 7.75
N HIS A 48 7.00 11.36 8.67
CA HIS A 48 6.89 11.61 10.11
C HIS A 48 8.22 12.02 10.75
N TYR A 49 9.34 11.78 10.06
CA TYR A 49 10.68 12.13 10.52
C TYR A 49 11.22 13.43 9.87
N ARG A 50 10.34 14.19 9.20
CA ARG A 50 10.61 15.55 8.71
C ARG A 50 9.93 16.54 9.63
#